data_AF-A0AAW4DQY0-F1
#
_entry.id   AF-A0AAW4DQY0-F1
#
_cell.length_a   1.000
_cell.length_b   1.000
_cell.length_c   1.000
_cell.angle_alpha   90.00
_cell.angle_beta   90.00
_cell.angle_gamma   90.00
#
_symmetry.space_group_name_H-M   'P 1'
#
loop_
_entity.id
_entity.type
_entity.pdbx_description
1 polymer ?
#
loop_
_entity_poly.entity_id
_entity_poly.type
_entity_poly.pdbx_seq_one_letter_code
_entity_poly.pdbx_strand_id
1 'polypeptide(L)'
;MHYFKRNIGDYHKKAGRLTMLEHGAYTLLIDACYDRERFPTMEEAIDWCWARNSDEIAAVELVLRKFFDLVDGRYVQARIQDEIASYHATALKNKEIAEKREATRRTKRAPENTDRAPLVHEACTDGHLTNNHKPLTINQEPIDQKHTAQAPADDLFPKFWKLYPNKKGKTAAEKAWKKLKVTDDLFTLIAQGLSKQCASLAWTKDGGQFIPHPSTWLNGKRWEDEVQPVSNVHQFPQSRHTGFDTRDYKAGLTPRGDGTYDF
;
A
#
# COMPACT_ATOMS: atom_id res chain seq x y z
N MET A 1 -15.30 7.89 -11.93
CA MET A 1 -14.33 7.65 -10.84
C MET A 1 -13.41 6.49 -11.24
N HIS A 2 -12.08 6.59 -11.08
CA HIS A 2 -11.16 5.56 -11.63
C HIS A 2 -10.99 4.30 -10.76
N TYR A 3 -11.45 4.33 -9.50
CA TYR A 3 -11.34 3.21 -8.56
C TYR A 3 -12.40 3.35 -7.48
N PHE A 4 -13.03 2.25 -7.06
CA PHE A 4 -13.87 2.19 -5.87
C PHE A 4 -13.59 0.90 -5.08
N LYS A 5 -13.89 0.91 -3.77
CA LYS A 5 -13.62 -0.22 -2.90
C LYS A 5 -14.81 -1.18 -2.86
N ARG A 6 -14.65 -2.37 -3.44
CA ARG A 6 -15.67 -3.42 -3.39
C ARG A 6 -15.50 -4.32 -2.15
N ASN A 7 -16.42 -4.21 -1.20
CA ASN A 7 -16.42 -5.04 0.01
C ASN A 7 -17.08 -6.40 -0.26
N ILE A 8 -16.27 -7.45 -0.45
CA ILE A 8 -16.73 -8.80 -0.80
C ILE A 8 -17.75 -9.36 0.23
N GLY A 9 -17.55 -9.09 1.52
CA GLY A 9 -18.46 -9.55 2.57
C GLY A 9 -19.83 -8.86 2.54
N ASP A 10 -19.89 -7.55 2.28
CA ASP A 10 -21.17 -6.85 2.12
C ASP A 10 -21.88 -7.29 0.84
N TYR A 11 -21.10 -7.48 -0.23
CA TYR A 11 -21.60 -8.02 -1.49
C TYR A 11 -22.25 -9.39 -1.30
N HIS A 12 -21.58 -10.36 -0.65
CA HIS A 12 -22.15 -11.68 -0.40
C HIS A 12 -23.41 -11.63 0.46
N LYS A 13 -23.46 -10.76 1.48
CA LYS A 13 -24.63 -10.62 2.35
C LYS A 13 -25.87 -10.12 1.57
N LYS A 14 -25.69 -9.17 0.66
CA LYS A 14 -26.77 -8.56 -0.12
C LYS A 14 -27.13 -9.35 -1.37
N ALA A 15 -26.12 -9.78 -2.12
CA ALA A 15 -26.28 -10.36 -3.44
C ALA A 15 -26.14 -11.89 -3.47
N GLY A 16 -25.79 -12.57 -2.38
CA GLY A 16 -25.47 -14.01 -2.40
C GLY A 16 -26.62 -14.98 -2.74
N ARG A 17 -27.82 -14.48 -3.01
CA ARG A 17 -28.98 -15.27 -3.47
C ARG A 17 -29.37 -14.97 -4.92
N LEU A 18 -28.54 -14.22 -5.64
CA LEU A 18 -28.80 -13.90 -7.04
C LEU A 18 -28.41 -15.08 -7.93
N THR A 19 -29.11 -15.22 -9.04
CA THR A 19 -28.69 -16.12 -10.12
C THR A 19 -27.41 -15.60 -10.77
N MET A 20 -26.75 -16.43 -11.59
CA MET A 20 -25.53 -16.01 -12.31
C MET A 20 -25.79 -14.79 -13.21
N LEU A 21 -26.95 -14.75 -13.88
CA LEU A 21 -27.34 -13.62 -14.73
C LEU A 21 -27.59 -12.36 -13.92
N GLU A 22 -28.34 -12.47 -12.81
CA GLU A 22 -28.60 -11.35 -11.91
C GLU A 22 -27.31 -10.82 -11.28
N HIS A 23 -26.37 -11.70 -10.93
CA HIS A 23 -25.05 -11.31 -10.45
C HIS A 23 -24.30 -10.50 -11.51
N GLY A 24 -24.29 -10.98 -12.76
CA GLY A 24 -23.72 -10.26 -13.89
C GLY A 24 -24.33 -8.86 -14.04
N ALA A 25 -25.66 -8.79 -14.13
CA ALA A 25 -26.40 -7.53 -14.23
C ALA A 25 -26.09 -6.56 -13.09
N TYR A 26 -26.10 -7.04 -11.84
CA TYR A 26 -25.80 -6.23 -10.67
C TYR A 26 -24.37 -5.69 -10.68
N THR A 27 -23.38 -6.51 -11.06
CA THR A 27 -22.00 -6.04 -11.14
C THR A 27 -21.80 -4.99 -12.23
N LEU A 28 -22.36 -5.23 -13.42
CA LEU A 28 -22.26 -4.29 -14.54
C LEU A 28 -22.95 -2.95 -14.22
N LEU A 29 -24.11 -2.99 -13.56
CA LEU A 29 -24.81 -1.76 -13.12
C LEU A 29 -23.97 -0.96 -12.13
N ILE A 30 -23.41 -1.62 -11.11
CA ILE A 30 -22.57 -0.93 -10.11
C ILE A 30 -21.36 -0.31 -10.79
N ASP A 31 -20.66 -1.06 -11.63
CA ASP A 31 -19.46 -0.59 -12.32
C ASP A 31 -19.81 0.61 -13.22
N ALA A 32 -20.90 0.54 -13.98
CA ALA A 32 -21.36 1.63 -14.83
C ALA A 32 -21.78 2.89 -14.03
N CYS A 33 -22.39 2.72 -12.85
CA CYS A 33 -22.73 3.84 -11.99
C CYS A 33 -21.48 4.58 -11.47
N TYR A 34 -20.42 3.83 -11.09
CA TYR A 34 -19.17 4.44 -10.63
C TYR A 34 -18.31 5.03 -11.75
N ASP A 35 -18.30 4.39 -12.93
CA ASP A 35 -17.58 4.90 -14.09
C ASP A 35 -18.17 6.23 -14.55
N ARG A 36 -19.49 6.28 -14.70
CA ARG A 36 -20.23 7.46 -15.19
C ARG A 36 -20.59 8.46 -14.10
N GLU A 37 -20.35 8.12 -12.84
CA GLU A 37 -20.68 8.93 -11.65
C GLU A 37 -22.15 9.39 -11.63
N ARG A 38 -23.06 8.59 -12.22
CA ARG A 38 -24.50 8.90 -12.33
C ARG A 38 -25.35 7.63 -12.30
N PHE A 39 -26.63 7.81 -12.00
CA PHE A 39 -27.61 6.73 -11.94
C PHE A 39 -28.45 6.60 -13.22
N PRO A 40 -28.77 5.36 -13.64
CA PRO A 40 -29.49 5.10 -14.88
C PRO A 40 -31.00 5.23 -14.73
N THR A 41 -31.68 5.52 -15.84
CA THR A 41 -33.08 5.17 -16.08
C THR A 41 -33.21 3.67 -16.40
N MET A 42 -34.44 3.13 -16.52
CA MET A 42 -34.64 1.72 -16.90
C MET A 42 -33.97 1.39 -18.25
N GLU A 43 -34.21 2.22 -19.27
CA GLU A 43 -33.65 2.01 -20.61
C GLU A 43 -32.12 2.12 -20.61
N GLU A 44 -31.57 3.14 -19.93
CA GLU A 44 -30.13 3.28 -19.78
C GLU A 44 -29.51 2.09 -19.05
N ALA A 45 -30.18 1.52 -18.05
CA ALA A 45 -29.67 0.37 -17.31
C ALA A 45 -29.53 -0.88 -18.19
N ILE A 46 -30.53 -1.13 -19.06
CA ILE A 46 -30.48 -2.21 -20.06
C ILE A 46 -29.29 -2.01 -21.01
N ASP A 47 -29.11 -0.79 -21.49
CA ASP A 47 -27.99 -0.43 -22.38
C ASP A 47 -26.63 -0.56 -21.70
N TRP A 48 -26.51 -0.13 -20.45
CA TRP A 48 -25.24 -0.17 -19.70
C TRP A 48 -24.82 -1.60 -19.35
N CYS A 49 -25.79 -2.50 -19.15
CA CYS A 49 -25.55 -3.93 -18.94
C CYS A 49 -25.35 -4.71 -20.25
N TRP A 50 -25.54 -4.08 -21.40
CA TRP A 50 -25.61 -4.75 -22.70
C TRP A 50 -26.64 -5.91 -22.73
N ALA A 51 -27.73 -5.79 -22.00
CA ALA A 51 -28.78 -6.81 -22.02
C ALA A 51 -29.46 -6.82 -23.39
N ARG A 52 -29.48 -7.98 -24.05
CA ARG A 52 -30.07 -8.21 -25.38
C ARG A 52 -31.25 -9.17 -25.32
N ASN A 53 -31.15 -10.18 -24.45
CA ASN A 53 -32.14 -11.23 -24.34
C ASN A 53 -33.21 -10.89 -23.29
N SER A 54 -34.39 -11.48 -23.41
CA SER A 54 -35.49 -11.28 -22.44
C SER A 54 -35.06 -11.61 -21.01
N ASP A 55 -34.26 -12.66 -20.84
CA ASP A 55 -33.82 -13.13 -19.52
C ASP A 55 -32.80 -12.17 -18.89
N GLU A 56 -31.94 -11.55 -19.71
CA GLU A 56 -30.99 -10.53 -19.26
C GLU A 56 -31.71 -9.24 -18.87
N ILE A 57 -32.70 -8.83 -19.67
CA ILE A 57 -33.54 -7.67 -19.36
C ILE A 57 -34.30 -7.91 -18.05
N ALA A 58 -34.90 -9.09 -17.87
CA ALA A 58 -35.59 -9.47 -16.64
C ALA A 58 -34.64 -9.49 -15.43
N ALA A 59 -33.40 -9.94 -15.62
CA ALA A 59 -32.38 -9.90 -14.56
C ALA A 59 -32.02 -8.45 -14.17
N VAL A 60 -31.83 -7.55 -15.14
CA VAL A 60 -31.58 -6.11 -14.90
C VAL A 60 -32.75 -5.49 -14.15
N GLU A 61 -33.99 -5.71 -14.62
CA GLU A 61 -35.20 -5.19 -13.98
C GLU A 61 -35.34 -5.66 -12.53
N LEU A 62 -35.11 -6.95 -12.27
CA LEU A 62 -35.15 -7.52 -10.92
C LEU A 62 -34.12 -6.88 -10.00
N VAL A 63 -32.89 -6.71 -10.51
CA VAL A 63 -31.80 -6.09 -9.77
C VAL A 63 -32.11 -4.63 -9.43
N LEU A 64 -32.57 -3.84 -10.40
CA LEU A 64 -32.96 -2.45 -10.18
C LEU A 64 -34.03 -2.35 -9.10
N ARG A 65 -35.10 -3.15 -9.23
CA ARG A 65 -36.19 -3.18 -8.26
C ARG A 65 -35.76 -3.58 -6.85
N LYS A 66 -34.73 -4.41 -6.70
CA LYS A 66 -34.31 -4.98 -5.41
C LYS A 66 -33.23 -4.17 -4.71
N PHE A 67 -32.34 -3.51 -5.46
CA PHE A 67 -31.13 -2.87 -4.90
C PHE A 67 -31.10 -1.35 -5.08
N PHE A 68 -32.03 -0.78 -5.83
CA PHE A 68 -32.09 0.64 -6.13
C PHE A 68 -33.48 1.19 -5.81
N ASP A 69 -33.50 2.44 -5.38
CA ASP A 69 -34.73 3.19 -5.12
C ASP A 69 -35.05 4.06 -6.35
N LEU A 70 -36.29 4.00 -6.82
CA LEU A 70 -36.74 4.82 -7.95
C LEU A 70 -37.06 6.24 -7.46
N VAL A 71 -36.24 7.21 -7.87
CA VAL A 71 -36.40 8.63 -7.55
C VAL A 71 -36.38 9.43 -8.85
N ASP A 72 -37.45 10.19 -9.12
CA ASP A 72 -37.58 11.05 -10.31
C ASP A 72 -37.25 10.33 -11.65
N GLY A 73 -37.66 9.06 -11.77
CA GLY A 73 -37.44 8.25 -12.97
C GLY A 73 -36.04 7.64 -13.10
N ARG A 74 -35.19 7.77 -12.07
CA ARG A 74 -33.85 7.17 -12.02
C ARG A 74 -33.71 6.21 -10.85
N TYR A 75 -32.91 5.16 -11.05
CA TYR A 75 -32.65 4.15 -10.04
C TYR A 75 -31.42 4.53 -9.22
N VAL A 76 -31.64 5.08 -8.04
CA VAL A 76 -30.61 5.62 -7.16
C VAL A 76 -30.26 4.62 -6.07
N GLN A 77 -28.98 4.54 -5.70
CA GLN A 77 -28.54 3.79 -4.54
C GLN A 77 -27.76 4.72 -3.60
N ALA A 78 -28.28 4.90 -2.39
CA ALA A 78 -27.73 5.83 -1.39
C ALA A 78 -26.23 5.62 -1.14
N ARG A 79 -25.78 4.36 -1.03
CA ARG A 79 -24.37 4.04 -0.82
C ARG A 79 -23.47 4.58 -1.94
N ILE A 80 -23.82 4.33 -3.20
CA ILE A 80 -23.03 4.78 -4.35
C ILE A 80 -23.04 6.31 -4.41
N GLN A 81 -24.18 6.93 -4.14
CA GLN A 81 -24.35 8.38 -4.11
C GLN A 81 -23.42 9.04 -3.07
N ASP A 82 -23.39 8.49 -1.85
CA ASP A 82 -22.55 8.99 -0.77
C ASP A 82 -21.05 8.83 -1.09
N GLU A 83 -20.67 7.68 -1.66
CA GLU A 83 -19.28 7.41 -2.07
C GLU A 83 -18.84 8.39 -3.18
N ILE A 84 -19.68 8.63 -4.18
CA ILE A 84 -19.43 9.60 -5.26
C ILE A 84 -19.35 11.03 -4.70
N ALA A 85 -20.28 11.43 -3.82
CA ALA A 85 -20.28 12.77 -3.22
C ALA A 85 -19.01 13.02 -2.40
N SER A 86 -18.60 12.04 -1.59
CA SER A 86 -17.35 12.08 -0.82
C SER A 86 -16.11 12.17 -1.72
N TYR A 87 -16.10 11.42 -2.82
CA TYR A 87 -15.03 11.46 -3.83
C TYR A 87 -14.90 12.86 -4.44
N HIS A 88 -15.99 13.47 -4.90
CA HIS A 88 -15.97 14.83 -5.45
C HIS A 88 -15.58 15.88 -4.42
N ALA A 89 -16.10 15.79 -3.19
CA ALA A 89 -15.75 16.72 -2.12
C ALA A 89 -14.23 16.71 -1.85
N THR A 90 -13.62 15.53 -1.86
CA THR A 90 -12.18 15.36 -1.69
C THR A 90 -11.40 15.88 -2.91
N ALA A 91 -11.87 15.58 -4.12
CA ALA A 91 -11.25 16.03 -5.36
C ALA A 91 -11.25 17.58 -5.47
N LEU A 92 -12.36 18.23 -5.12
CA LEU A 92 -12.49 19.69 -5.11
C LEU A 92 -11.52 20.34 -4.10
N LYS A 93 -11.45 19.81 -2.87
CA LYS A 93 -10.50 20.29 -1.86
C LYS A 93 -9.04 20.13 -2.33
N ASN A 94 -8.71 18.99 -2.93
CA ASN A 94 -7.35 18.75 -3.44
C ASN A 94 -7.01 19.68 -4.61
N LYS A 95 -7.97 19.96 -5.50
CA LYS A 95 -7.82 20.94 -6.58
C LYS A 95 -7.56 22.34 -6.01
N GLU A 96 -8.34 22.78 -5.03
CA GLU A 96 -8.16 24.08 -4.38
C GLU A 96 -6.79 24.21 -3.70
N ILE A 97 -6.35 23.17 -2.99
CA ILE A 97 -5.01 23.12 -2.37
C ILE A 97 -3.92 23.21 -3.44
N ALA A 98 -4.08 22.52 -4.58
CA ALA A 98 -3.13 22.56 -5.68
C ALA A 98 -3.06 23.96 -6.31
N GLU A 99 -4.20 24.61 -6.56
CA GLU A 99 -4.26 25.97 -7.10
C GLU A 99 -3.62 26.98 -6.14
N LYS A 100 -3.91 26.91 -4.84
CA LYS A 100 -3.27 27.75 -3.80
C LYS A 100 -1.75 27.57 -3.77
N ARG A 101 -1.27 26.33 -3.86
CA ARG A 101 0.16 26.02 -3.93
C ARG A 101 0.80 26.62 -5.20
N GLU A 102 0.15 26.48 -6.35
CA GLU A 102 0.67 27.01 -7.62
C GLU A 102 0.65 28.55 -7.64
N ALA A 103 -0.39 29.18 -7.08
CA ALA A 103 -0.45 30.64 -6.92
C ALA A 103 0.70 31.15 -6.03
N THR A 104 0.96 30.48 -4.91
CA THR A 104 2.09 30.79 -4.02
C THR A 104 3.43 30.60 -4.72
N ARG A 105 3.55 29.60 -5.60
CA ARG A 105 4.75 29.38 -6.42
C ARG A 105 4.92 30.49 -7.45
N ARG A 106 3.84 30.93 -8.09
CA ARG A 106 3.85 32.04 -9.06
C ARG A 106 4.24 33.36 -8.40
N THR A 107 3.69 33.69 -7.23
CA THR A 107 4.07 34.92 -6.50
C THR A 107 5.53 34.91 -6.04
N LYS A 108 6.04 33.76 -5.57
CA LYS A 108 7.47 33.61 -5.21
C LYS A 108 8.42 33.62 -6.40
N ARG A 109 7.95 33.23 -7.59
CA ARG A 109 8.72 33.24 -8.85
C ARG A 109 8.60 34.53 -9.63
N ALA A 110 7.65 35.40 -9.28
CA ALA A 110 7.57 36.73 -9.83
C ALA A 110 8.87 37.44 -9.46
N PRO A 111 9.73 37.82 -10.42
CA PRO A 111 10.96 38.51 -10.12
C PRO A 111 10.58 39.85 -9.48
N GLU A 112 11.14 40.13 -8.31
CA GLU A 112 11.33 41.50 -7.88
C GLU A 112 12.14 42.17 -8.99
N ASN A 113 11.55 43.20 -9.59
CA ASN A 113 12.02 43.90 -10.78
C ASN A 113 13.55 44.07 -10.78
N THR A 114 14.24 43.13 -11.44
CA THR A 114 15.65 43.22 -11.74
C THR A 114 15.70 43.10 -13.25
N ASP A 115 16.18 44.16 -13.91
CA ASP A 115 16.41 44.27 -15.36
C ASP A 115 17.46 43.28 -15.88
N ARG A 116 17.35 41.99 -15.51
CA ARG A 116 18.09 40.91 -16.14
C ARG A 116 17.17 40.24 -17.15
N ALA A 117 17.40 40.57 -18.41
CA ALA A 117 16.81 39.89 -19.55
C ALA A 117 16.92 38.37 -19.35
N PRO A 118 15.83 37.60 -19.54
CA PRO A 118 15.91 36.15 -19.49
C PRO A 118 16.77 35.70 -20.69
N LEU A 119 17.90 35.06 -20.41
CA LEU A 119 18.67 34.34 -21.42
C LEU A 119 17.79 33.18 -21.89
N VAL A 120 17.04 33.41 -22.97
CA VAL A 120 16.33 32.40 -23.73
C VAL A 120 17.35 31.41 -24.26
N HIS A 121 17.54 30.29 -23.56
CA HIS A 121 18.08 29.11 -24.21
C HIS A 121 17.03 28.62 -25.20
N GLU A 122 17.39 28.68 -26.49
CA GLU A 122 16.64 28.14 -27.61
C GLU A 122 16.08 26.74 -27.31
N ALA A 123 14.89 26.49 -27.83
CA ALA A 123 14.28 25.17 -27.79
C ALA A 123 15.17 24.18 -28.55
N CYS A 124 15.72 23.18 -27.85
CA CYS A 124 16.17 21.95 -28.50
C CYS A 124 14.93 21.27 -29.10
N THR A 125 14.70 21.52 -30.38
CA THR A 125 13.89 20.67 -31.24
C THR A 125 14.64 19.36 -31.42
N ASP A 126 14.27 18.33 -30.64
CA ASP A 126 14.16 16.94 -31.12
C ASP A 126 13.74 16.01 -29.97
N GLY A 127 12.59 15.35 -30.17
CA GLY A 127 12.23 14.08 -29.53
C GLY A 127 12.01 14.08 -28.01
N HIS A 128 10.91 14.65 -27.52
CA HIS A 128 10.47 14.41 -26.14
C HIS A 128 9.85 13.00 -26.00
N LEU A 129 10.69 11.98 -25.86
CA LEU A 129 10.27 10.69 -25.32
C LEU A 129 9.85 10.90 -23.87
N THR A 130 8.59 10.61 -23.54
CA THR A 130 8.10 10.59 -22.17
C THR A 130 8.75 9.43 -21.41
N ASN A 131 9.92 9.67 -20.83
CA ASN A 131 10.60 8.70 -19.98
C ASN A 131 10.07 8.81 -18.54
N ASN A 132 8.79 8.51 -18.36
CA ASN A 132 8.25 8.15 -17.05
C ASN A 132 8.66 6.71 -16.80
N HIS A 133 9.88 6.49 -16.30
CA HIS A 133 10.29 5.37 -15.45
C HIS A 133 11.81 5.45 -15.27
N LYS A 134 12.29 5.80 -14.08
CA LYS A 134 13.54 5.19 -13.60
C LYS A 134 13.47 4.71 -12.15
N PRO A 135 14.06 3.53 -11.90
CA PRO A 135 13.94 2.76 -10.67
C PRO A 135 14.81 3.34 -9.55
N LEU A 136 14.48 2.93 -8.32
CA LEU A 136 15.30 3.08 -7.12
C LEU A 136 16.74 2.63 -7.39
N THR A 137 17.67 3.57 -7.41
CA THR A 137 19.09 3.29 -7.16
C THR A 137 19.66 4.32 -6.20
N ILE A 138 20.17 3.77 -5.10
CA ILE A 138 21.05 4.38 -4.11
C ILE A 138 22.28 4.96 -4.81
N ASN A 139 22.61 6.23 -4.57
CA ASN A 139 23.95 6.73 -4.15
C ASN A 139 24.13 8.25 -4.35
N GLN A 140 24.37 8.91 -3.21
CA GLN A 140 25.20 10.10 -2.97
C GLN A 140 24.75 11.50 -3.44
N GLU A 141 24.57 12.38 -2.45
CA GLU A 141 24.40 13.83 -2.54
C GLU A 141 25.76 14.54 -2.73
N PRO A 142 25.78 15.75 -3.31
CA PRO A 142 26.57 16.85 -2.78
C PRO A 142 25.66 17.77 -1.95
N ILE A 143 26.12 18.01 -0.72
CA ILE A 143 25.49 18.85 0.31
C ILE A 143 25.80 20.31 0.01
N ASP A 144 24.77 21.14 -0.22
CA ASP A 144 24.91 22.59 -0.10
C ASP A 144 24.41 23.05 1.27
N GLN A 145 25.35 23.61 2.02
CA GLN A 145 25.25 24.08 3.39
C GLN A 145 24.54 25.43 3.44
N LYS A 146 23.54 25.60 4.31
CA LYS A 146 23.29 26.90 4.98
C LYS A 146 22.87 26.72 6.45
N HIS A 147 23.70 27.32 7.28
CA HIS A 147 23.76 27.42 8.73
C HIS A 147 22.44 27.62 9.49
N THR A 148 22.37 27.05 10.70
CA THR A 148 22.20 27.86 11.93
C THR A 148 22.83 27.14 13.12
N ALA A 149 23.48 27.96 13.96
CA ALA A 149 24.41 27.60 15.01
C ALA A 149 23.73 27.09 16.28
N GLN A 150 24.35 26.10 16.94
CA GLN A 150 24.72 26.15 18.36
C GLN A 150 25.61 24.94 18.71
N ALA A 151 26.60 25.21 19.54
CA ALA A 151 27.84 24.45 19.73
C ALA A 151 27.71 23.24 20.69
N PRO A 152 28.83 22.62 21.10
CA PRO A 152 29.19 21.23 20.84
C PRO A 152 28.76 20.32 21.99
N ALA A 153 27.89 19.35 21.69
CA ALA A 153 27.78 18.13 22.47
C ALA A 153 28.01 16.99 21.48
N ASP A 154 28.99 16.15 21.78
CA ASP A 154 29.50 15.10 20.90
C ASP A 154 28.41 14.46 20.04
N ASP A 155 28.63 14.51 18.72
CA ASP A 155 27.64 14.31 17.66
C ASP A 155 27.31 12.81 17.49
N LEU A 156 26.81 12.19 18.56
CA LEU A 156 26.44 10.77 18.66
C LEU A 156 25.09 10.50 18.00
N PHE A 157 24.21 11.50 17.94
CA PHE A 157 22.89 11.37 17.31
C PHE A 157 22.96 11.11 15.79
N PRO A 158 23.78 11.84 14.99
CA PRO A 158 23.96 11.52 13.58
C PRO A 158 24.49 10.10 13.33
N LYS A 159 25.37 9.59 14.19
CA LYS A 159 25.87 8.20 14.11
C LYS A 159 24.73 7.20 14.34
N PHE A 160 23.94 7.39 15.39
CA PHE A 160 22.73 6.59 15.64
C PHE A 160 21.74 6.64 14.47
N TRP A 161 21.48 7.83 13.93
CA TRP A 161 20.55 8.03 12.81
C TRP A 161 20.98 7.31 11.53
N LYS A 162 22.30 7.22 11.28
CA LYS A 162 22.82 6.47 10.13
C LYS A 162 22.59 4.96 10.27
N LEU A 163 22.74 4.42 11.48
CA LEU A 163 22.63 2.98 11.79
C LEU A 163 21.18 2.48 11.84
N TYR A 164 20.21 3.33 12.14
CA TYR A 164 18.82 2.91 12.31
C TYR A 164 18.14 2.57 10.95
N PRO A 165 17.51 1.38 10.78
CA PRO A 165 16.90 0.99 9.51
C PRO A 165 15.66 1.82 9.11
N ASN A 166 14.79 2.18 10.06
CA ASN A 166 13.56 2.95 9.80
C ASN A 166 13.74 4.44 10.13
N LYS A 167 14.22 5.23 9.16
CA LYS A 167 14.57 6.67 9.32
C LYS A 167 13.36 7.61 9.22
N LYS A 168 12.27 7.30 9.92
CA LYS A 168 11.04 8.12 9.96
C LYS A 168 10.98 8.93 11.25
N GLY A 169 10.59 10.21 11.17
CA GLY A 169 10.34 11.07 12.33
C GLY A 169 11.59 11.63 13.03
N LYS A 170 12.55 12.19 12.28
CA LYS A 170 13.83 12.73 12.79
C LYS A 170 13.66 13.72 13.95
N THR A 171 12.73 14.67 13.84
CA THR A 171 12.48 15.69 14.88
C THR A 171 11.97 15.10 16.19
N ALA A 172 11.19 14.01 16.15
CA ALA A 172 10.72 13.31 17.33
C ALA A 172 11.84 12.48 17.97
N ALA A 173 12.72 11.88 17.15
CA ALA A 173 13.88 11.14 17.61
C ALA A 173 14.92 12.07 18.27
N GLU A 174 15.17 13.25 17.71
CA GLU A 174 16.05 14.26 18.33
C GLU A 174 15.52 14.72 19.69
N LYS A 175 14.20 14.92 19.82
CA LYS A 175 13.58 15.27 21.10
C LYS A 175 13.74 14.14 22.12
N ALA A 176 13.58 12.88 21.71
CA ALA A 176 13.82 11.72 22.58
C ALA A 176 15.30 11.61 22.99
N TRP A 177 16.22 11.83 22.05
CA TRP A 177 17.67 11.81 22.29
C TRP A 177 18.10 12.89 23.30
N LYS A 178 17.61 14.12 23.13
CA LYS A 178 17.87 15.23 24.05
C LYS A 178 17.35 14.96 25.47
N LYS A 179 16.25 14.21 25.62
CA LYS A 179 15.72 13.80 26.92
C LYS A 179 16.60 12.77 27.63
N LEU A 180 17.26 11.89 26.88
CA LEU A 180 18.04 10.78 27.42
C LEU A 180 19.45 11.19 27.88
N LYS A 181 19.91 12.41 27.55
CA LYS A 181 21.27 12.92 27.87
C LYS A 181 22.34 11.85 27.63
N VAL A 182 22.37 11.32 26.40
CA VAL A 182 23.19 10.16 26.03
C VAL A 182 24.68 10.47 26.22
N THR A 183 25.32 9.78 27.17
CA THR A 183 26.78 9.73 27.35
C THR A 183 27.39 8.71 26.39
N ASP A 184 28.71 8.74 26.19
CA ASP A 184 29.40 7.81 25.26
C ASP A 184 29.18 6.34 25.68
N ASP A 185 29.23 6.05 26.98
CA ASP A 185 28.89 4.73 27.54
C ASP A 185 27.46 4.31 27.20
N LEU A 186 26.49 5.23 27.32
CA LEU A 186 25.10 4.93 26.97
C LEU A 186 24.93 4.73 25.45
N PHE A 187 25.70 5.44 24.64
CA PHE A 187 25.72 5.24 23.19
C PHE A 187 26.23 3.85 22.82
N THR A 188 27.25 3.33 23.51
CA THR A 188 27.72 1.94 23.28
C THR A 188 26.63 0.92 23.59
N LEU A 189 25.88 1.08 24.68
CA LEU A 189 24.74 0.22 25.03
C LEU A 189 23.61 0.30 23.99
N ILE A 190 23.27 1.50 23.55
CA ILE A 190 22.28 1.75 22.50
C ILE A 190 22.70 1.08 21.19
N ALA A 191 23.97 1.20 20.79
CA ALA A 191 24.50 0.61 19.57
C ALA A 191 24.51 -0.92 19.63
N GLN A 192 24.84 -1.51 20.78
CA GLN A 192 24.79 -2.95 21.01
C GLN A 192 23.34 -3.49 21.00
N GLY A 193 22.40 -2.79 21.63
CA GLY A 193 20.98 -3.15 21.56
C GLY A 193 20.43 -3.06 20.14
N LEU A 194 20.84 -2.03 19.39
CA LEU A 194 20.46 -1.85 18.00
C LEU A 194 20.99 -2.98 17.11
N SER A 195 22.26 -3.38 17.26
CA SER A 195 22.83 -4.48 16.46
C SER A 195 22.12 -5.81 16.71
N LYS A 196 21.83 -6.14 17.97
CA LYS A 196 21.06 -7.33 18.36
C LYS A 196 19.65 -7.32 17.75
N GLN A 197 18.98 -6.17 17.75
CA GLN A 197 17.62 -6.06 17.23
C GLN A 197 17.55 -6.04 15.70
N CYS A 198 18.51 -5.42 15.03
CA CYS A 198 18.67 -5.52 13.57
C CYS A 198 18.91 -6.96 13.11
N ALA A 199 19.56 -7.79 13.93
CA ALA A 199 19.76 -9.22 13.64
C ALA A 199 18.55 -10.10 14.03
N SER A 200 17.52 -9.54 14.66
CA SER A 200 16.37 -10.30 15.16
C SER A 200 15.36 -10.64 14.07
N LEU A 201 14.73 -11.83 14.16
CA LEU A 201 13.65 -12.23 13.26
C LEU A 201 12.51 -11.21 13.24
N ALA A 202 12.23 -10.54 14.35
CA ALA A 202 11.14 -9.56 14.43
C ALA A 202 11.35 -8.35 13.50
N TRP A 203 12.60 -7.96 13.24
CA TRP A 203 12.92 -6.84 12.34
C TRP A 203 13.23 -7.30 10.91
N THR A 204 13.64 -8.55 10.72
CA THR A 204 13.91 -9.13 9.39
C THR A 204 12.64 -9.71 8.74
N LYS A 205 11.65 -10.13 9.54
CA LYS A 205 10.39 -10.67 9.05
C LYS A 205 9.61 -9.61 8.26
N ASP A 206 9.02 -10.05 7.15
CA ASP A 206 8.20 -9.22 6.25
C ASP A 206 8.91 -7.95 5.74
N GLY A 207 10.23 -8.03 5.49
CA GLY A 207 11.01 -6.93 4.92
C GLY A 207 11.15 -5.70 5.83
N GLY A 208 11.03 -5.87 7.16
CA GLY A 208 11.16 -4.77 8.12
C GLY A 208 9.89 -3.95 8.32
N GLN A 209 8.72 -4.52 8.00
CA GLN A 209 7.43 -3.86 8.18
C GLN A 209 7.15 -3.49 9.66
N PHE A 210 7.71 -4.24 10.62
CA PHE A 210 7.48 -4.05 12.06
C PHE A 210 8.62 -3.33 12.80
N ILE A 211 9.52 -2.65 12.09
CA ILE A 211 10.59 -1.88 12.73
C ILE A 211 9.98 -0.62 13.37
N PRO A 212 10.06 -0.44 14.71
CA PRO A 212 9.49 0.71 15.38
C PRO A 212 10.13 2.03 14.91
N HIS A 213 9.46 3.15 15.15
CA HIS A 213 10.08 4.46 14.91
C HIS A 213 11.21 4.70 15.93
N PRO A 214 12.30 5.39 15.53
CA PRO A 214 13.45 5.63 16.40
C PRO A 214 13.07 6.39 17.67
N SER A 215 12.09 7.31 17.60
CA SER A 215 11.55 7.99 18.79
C SER A 215 10.91 7.03 19.79
N THR A 216 10.10 6.09 19.31
CA THR A 216 9.40 5.10 20.15
C THR A 216 10.39 4.11 20.75
N TRP A 217 11.39 3.72 19.96
CA TRP A 217 12.46 2.84 20.38
C TRP A 217 13.36 3.47 21.46
N LEU A 218 13.72 4.74 21.28
CA LEU A 218 14.50 5.50 22.27
C LEU A 218 13.72 5.75 23.56
N ASN A 219 12.46 6.20 23.46
CA ASN A 219 11.62 6.48 24.62
C ASN A 219 11.32 5.22 25.46
N GLY A 220 11.22 4.06 24.80
CA GLY A 220 10.97 2.78 25.46
C GLY A 220 12.22 2.10 26.03
N LYS A 221 13.39 2.74 25.96
CA LYS A 221 14.68 2.15 26.37
C LYS A 221 14.92 0.74 25.83
N ARG A 222 14.47 0.49 24.60
CA ARG A 222 14.34 -0.87 24.07
C ARG A 222 15.69 -1.54 23.80
N TRP A 223 16.82 -0.84 23.92
CA TRP A 223 18.15 -1.46 23.93
C TRP A 223 18.38 -2.39 25.13
N GLU A 224 17.57 -2.28 26.19
CA GLU A 224 17.55 -3.20 27.34
C GLU A 224 16.65 -4.42 27.12
N ASP A 225 15.79 -4.44 26.08
CA ASP A 225 14.89 -5.56 25.81
C ASP A 225 15.68 -6.83 25.44
N GLU A 226 15.35 -7.96 26.07
CA GLU A 226 15.91 -9.27 25.72
C GLU A 226 15.44 -9.72 24.34
N VAL A 227 16.38 -9.88 23.41
CA VAL A 227 16.12 -10.40 22.06
C VAL A 227 16.57 -11.84 22.02
N GLN A 228 15.65 -12.76 21.77
CA GLN A 228 16.01 -14.16 21.52
C GLN A 228 16.80 -14.26 20.21
N PRO A 229 18.08 -14.71 20.24
CA PRO A 229 18.82 -14.93 19.01
C PRO A 229 18.18 -16.07 18.24
N VAL A 230 18.30 -16.01 16.91
CA VAL A 230 17.88 -17.10 16.03
C VAL A 230 18.68 -18.36 16.36
N SER A 231 18.05 -19.36 16.97
CA SER A 231 18.47 -20.73 16.74
C SER A 231 17.99 -21.10 15.34
N ASN A 232 18.91 -21.35 14.41
CA ASN A 232 18.59 -21.83 13.06
C ASN A 232 18.01 -23.26 13.04
N VAL A 233 17.65 -23.80 14.21
CA VAL A 233 16.99 -25.09 14.36
C VAL A 233 15.49 -24.85 14.41
N HIS A 234 14.86 -24.73 13.24
CA HIS A 234 13.45 -25.07 13.16
C HIS A 234 13.34 -26.55 13.49
N GLN A 235 12.93 -26.86 14.72
CA GLN A 235 12.52 -28.22 15.07
C GLN A 235 11.25 -28.50 14.28
N PHE A 236 11.43 -29.05 13.07
CA PHE A 236 10.31 -29.55 12.28
C PHE A 236 9.52 -30.50 13.18
N PRO A 237 8.19 -30.37 13.25
CA PRO A 237 7.38 -31.36 13.93
C PRO A 237 7.71 -32.72 13.28
N GLN A 238 8.16 -33.67 14.10
CA GLN A 238 8.42 -35.03 13.65
C GLN A 238 7.20 -35.50 12.85
N SER A 239 7.42 -35.94 11.61
CA SER A 239 6.36 -36.42 10.73
C SER A 239 5.47 -37.41 11.48
N ARG A 240 4.16 -37.19 11.51
CA ARG A 240 3.19 -38.15 12.08
C ARG A 240 3.08 -39.43 11.23
N HIS A 241 3.61 -39.40 10.01
CA HIS A 241 3.75 -40.56 9.15
C HIS A 241 5.17 -41.12 9.29
N THR A 242 5.33 -42.06 10.20
CA THR A 242 6.47 -42.98 10.29
C THR A 242 6.02 -44.36 9.76
N GLY A 243 6.96 -45.20 9.29
CA GLY A 243 6.65 -46.56 8.83
C GLY A 243 6.39 -46.71 7.32
N PHE A 244 6.92 -45.83 6.47
CA PHE A 244 7.01 -46.14 5.03
C PHE A 244 7.97 -47.31 4.78
N ASP A 245 8.99 -47.45 5.63
CA ASP A 245 10.04 -48.47 5.50
C ASP A 245 9.52 -49.88 5.85
N THR A 246 8.42 -49.97 6.60
CA THR A 246 7.80 -51.23 7.04
C THR A 246 6.61 -51.66 6.15
N ARG A 247 6.25 -50.88 5.14
CA ARG A 247 5.20 -51.26 4.18
C ARG A 247 5.77 -52.22 3.15
N ASP A 248 5.14 -53.38 3.01
CA ASP A 248 5.49 -54.34 1.95
C ASP A 248 4.85 -53.91 0.63
N TYR A 249 5.63 -53.22 -0.19
CA TYR A 249 5.21 -52.73 -1.51
C TYR A 249 5.07 -53.84 -2.57
N LYS A 250 5.39 -55.09 -2.24
CA LYS A 250 5.30 -56.24 -3.15
C LYS A 250 4.09 -57.12 -2.86
N ALA A 251 3.31 -56.82 -1.81
CA ALA A 251 2.10 -57.55 -1.50
C ALA A 251 1.07 -57.41 -2.64
N GLY A 252 0.76 -58.52 -3.30
CA GLY A 252 -0.21 -58.60 -4.40
C GLY A 252 0.39 -58.43 -5.80
N LEU A 253 1.71 -58.25 -5.92
CA LEU A 253 2.38 -58.12 -7.21
C LEU A 253 3.01 -59.44 -7.65
N THR A 254 2.73 -59.88 -8.86
CA THR A 254 3.36 -61.07 -9.44
C THR A 254 4.68 -60.70 -10.14
N PRO A 255 5.82 -61.34 -9.80
CA PRO A 255 7.09 -61.04 -10.45
C PRO A 255 7.13 -61.67 -11.84
N ARG A 256 7.40 -60.86 -12.87
CA ARG A 256 7.76 -61.34 -14.21
C ARG A 256 9.27 -61.64 -14.26
N GLY A 257 9.66 -62.59 -15.11
CA GLY A 257 11.05 -63.04 -15.27
C GLY A 257 12.05 -61.94 -15.65
N ASP A 258 11.57 -60.79 -16.09
CA ASP A 258 12.37 -59.61 -16.47
C ASP A 258 12.59 -58.62 -15.30
N GLY A 259 12.18 -58.98 -14.07
CA GLY A 259 12.37 -58.16 -12.87
C GLY A 259 11.31 -57.07 -12.64
N THR A 260 10.28 -57.02 -13.49
CA THR A 260 9.12 -56.15 -13.34
C THR A 260 7.96 -56.85 -12.64
N TYR A 261 7.10 -56.08 -11.97
CA TYR A 261 5.94 -56.59 -11.24
C TYR A 261 4.63 -56.27 -11.98
N ASP A 262 3.66 -57.18 -11.94
CA ASP A 262 2.35 -57.07 -12.58
C ASP A 262 1.21 -57.20 -11.54
N PHE A 263 0.06 -56.57 -11.79
CA PHE A 263 -1.10 -56.52 -10.89
C PHE A 263 -2.03 -57.72 -11.02
#